data_AF-A0A3S3IGI5-F1
#
_entry.id   AF-A0A3S3IGI5-F1
#
_cell.length_a   1.000
_cell.length_b   1.000
_cell.length_c   1.000
_cell.angle_alpha   90.00
_cell.angle_beta   90.00
_cell.angle_gamma   90.00
#
_symmetry.space_group_name_H-M   'P 1'
#
loop_
_entity.id
_entity.type
_entity.pdbx_description
1 polymer ?
#
loop_
_entity_poly.entity_id
_entity_poly.type
_entity_poly.pdbx_seq_one_letter_code
_entity_poly.pdbx_strand_id
1 'polypeptide(L)'
;VESILDYGVNIVLTTGTVTSAKVADERLGDRIIHQYVPLDLKPAVSRFLDYWRPELAIIAESEIWPMTILELGARNVPQVLVNGRLSDRSFTSWKKRASVAEALFENLAHVI
;
A
#
# COMPACT_ATOMS: atom_id res chain seq x y z
N VAL A 1 -10.30 4.70 7.72
CA VAL A 1 -10.65 3.26 7.76
C VAL A 1 -12.08 3.08 8.23
N GLU A 2 -12.45 3.60 9.41
CA GLU A 2 -13.83 3.54 9.90
C GLU A 2 -14.84 4.10 8.88
N SER A 3 -14.59 5.30 8.35
CA SER A 3 -15.43 5.87 7.29
C SER A 3 -15.46 5.06 5.98
N ILE A 4 -14.43 4.26 5.71
CA ILE A 4 -14.37 3.39 4.52
C ILE A 4 -15.25 2.16 4.74
N LEU A 5 -15.27 1.61 5.96
CA LEU A 5 -16.13 0.48 6.32
C LEU A 5 -17.62 0.80 6.12
N ASP A 6 -18.01 2.05 6.31
CA ASP A 6 -19.40 2.48 6.14
C ASP A 6 -19.90 2.39 4.67
N TYR A 7 -18.99 2.22 3.71
CA TYR A 7 -19.34 1.94 2.31
C TYR A 7 -19.64 0.46 2.03
N GLY A 8 -19.59 -0.42 3.04
CA GLY A 8 -19.91 -1.84 2.89
C GLY A 8 -18.83 -2.65 2.18
N VAL A 9 -17.57 -2.20 2.23
CA VAL A 9 -16.43 -2.88 1.62
C VAL A 9 -15.69 -3.76 2.62
N ASN A 10 -15.07 -4.83 2.12
CA ASN A 10 -14.16 -5.65 2.92
C ASN A 10 -12.77 -5.03 2.92
N ILE A 11 -12.14 -4.94 4.10
CA ILE A 11 -10.81 -4.33 4.24
C ILE A 11 -9.82 -5.37 4.76
N VAL A 12 -8.74 -5.56 4.01
CA VAL A 12 -7.50 -6.18 4.48
C VAL A 12 -6.54 -5.07 4.85
N LEU A 13 -6.23 -4.93 6.13
CA LEU A 13 -5.28 -3.94 6.64
C LEU A 13 -3.93 -4.60 6.87
N THR A 14 -2.88 -4.08 6.21
CA THR A 14 -1.51 -4.53 6.43
C THR A 14 -0.73 -3.61 7.35
N THR A 15 0.08 -4.17 8.24
CA THR A 15 1.06 -3.40 9.03
C THR A 15 2.42 -4.05 9.05
N GLY A 16 3.49 -3.26 9.16
CA GLY A 16 4.88 -3.78 9.27
C GLY A 16 5.35 -4.11 10.68
N THR A 17 4.65 -3.68 11.73
CA THR A 17 5.11 -3.85 13.12
C THR A 17 4.04 -4.43 14.03
N VAL A 18 4.48 -5.14 15.07
CA VAL A 18 3.59 -5.69 16.11
C VAL A 18 2.83 -4.59 16.87
N THR A 19 3.47 -3.44 17.10
CA THR A 19 2.82 -2.31 17.78
C THR A 19 1.66 -1.77 16.95
N SER A 20 1.86 -1.56 15.64
CA SER A 20 0.79 -1.14 14.73
C SER A 20 -0.32 -2.18 14.63
N ALA A 21 0.02 -3.48 14.63
CA ALA A 21 -0.97 -4.56 14.62
C ALA A 21 -1.87 -4.53 15.87
N LYS A 22 -1.30 -4.31 17.06
CA LYS A 22 -2.08 -4.16 18.31
C LYS A 22 -3.03 -2.98 18.25
N VAL A 23 -2.56 -1.83 17.76
CA VAL A 23 -3.39 -0.64 17.60
C VAL A 23 -4.53 -0.87 16.60
N ALA A 24 -4.27 -1.60 15.52
CA ALA A 24 -5.30 -1.97 14.55
C ALA A 24 -6.37 -2.87 15.18
N ASP A 25 -5.95 -3.88 15.94
CA ASP A 25 -6.84 -4.79 16.66
C ASP A 25 -7.71 -4.06 17.70
N GLU A 26 -7.10 -3.23 18.55
CA GLU A 26 -7.80 -2.45 19.58
C GLU A 26 -8.84 -1.49 19.01
N ARG A 27 -8.61 -0.92 17.81
CA ARG A 27 -9.48 0.09 17.21
C ARG A 27 -10.52 -0.48 16.26
N LEU A 28 -10.16 -1.49 15.49
CA LEU A 28 -10.97 -2.00 14.38
C LEU A 28 -11.49 -3.41 14.64
N GLY A 29 -10.77 -4.20 15.44
CA GLY A 29 -11.11 -5.58 15.80
C GLY A 29 -11.58 -6.39 14.59
N ASP A 30 -12.68 -7.11 14.78
CA ASP A 30 -13.28 -8.00 13.78
C ASP A 30 -13.93 -7.28 12.58
N ARG A 31 -13.92 -5.94 12.54
CA ARG A 31 -14.46 -5.18 11.40
C ARG A 31 -13.56 -5.22 10.17
N ILE A 32 -12.30 -5.65 10.34
CA ILE A 32 -11.31 -5.76 9.27
C ILE A 32 -10.58 -7.11 9.38
N ILE A 33 -9.89 -7.48 8.31
CA ILE A 33 -8.93 -8.57 8.36
C ILE A 33 -7.53 -7.97 8.45
N HIS A 34 -6.81 -8.29 9.51
CA HIS A 34 -5.42 -7.85 9.65
C HIS A 34 -4.44 -8.88 9.06
N GLN A 35 -3.40 -8.39 8.39
CA GLN A 35 -2.25 -9.18 7.97
C GLN A 35 -0.95 -8.39 8.21
N TYR A 36 0.17 -9.09 8.34
CA TYR A 36 1.46 -8.42 8.21
C TYR A 36 1.73 -8.12 6.73
N VAL A 37 2.31 -6.96 6.45
CA VAL A 37 2.70 -6.60 5.08
C VAL A 37 3.69 -7.66 4.56
N PRO A 38 3.51 -8.16 3.32
CA PRO A 38 4.50 -9.05 2.72
C PRO A 38 5.83 -8.33 2.55
N LEU A 39 6.93 -9.08 2.59
CA LEU A 39 8.22 -8.53 2.15
C LEU A 39 8.12 -8.08 0.70
N ASP A 40 8.74 -6.94 0.37
CA ASP A 40 8.69 -6.32 -0.96
C ASP A 40 9.56 -7.05 -1.98
N LEU A 41 9.22 -8.31 -2.20
CA LEU A 41 9.85 -9.27 -3.10
C LEU A 41 8.73 -9.89 -3.94
N LYS A 42 8.97 -10.01 -5.25
CA LYS A 42 7.96 -10.52 -6.20
C LYS A 42 7.22 -11.77 -5.70
N PRO A 43 7.87 -12.87 -5.25
CA PRO A 43 7.13 -14.08 -4.87
C PRO A 43 6.20 -13.88 -3.67
N ALA A 44 6.58 -13.04 -2.70
CA ALA A 44 5.79 -12.78 -1.51
C ALA A 44 4.59 -11.89 -1.83
N VAL A 45 4.83 -10.80 -2.58
CA VAL A 45 3.80 -9.86 -3.02
C VAL A 45 2.81 -10.55 -3.96
N SER A 46 3.28 -11.26 -4.99
CA SER A 46 2.40 -11.95 -5.94
C SER A 46 1.49 -12.94 -5.21
N ARG A 47 2.04 -13.78 -4.31
CA ARG A 47 1.23 -14.73 -3.53
C ARG A 47 0.19 -14.03 -2.66
N PHE A 48 0.56 -12.92 -2.03
CA PHE A 48 -0.36 -12.13 -1.20
C PHE A 48 -1.51 -11.56 -2.03
N LEU A 49 -1.20 -10.94 -3.17
CA LEU A 49 -2.20 -10.32 -4.05
C LEU A 49 -3.06 -11.38 -4.78
N ASP A 50 -2.51 -12.54 -5.12
CA ASP A 50 -3.27 -13.62 -5.76
C ASP A 50 -4.27 -14.28 -4.80
N TYR A 51 -3.95 -14.30 -3.49
CA TYR A 51 -4.86 -14.78 -2.46
C TYR A 51 -5.97 -13.77 -2.16
N TRP A 52 -5.61 -12.51 -1.89
CA TRP A 52 -6.57 -11.48 -1.45
C TRP A 52 -7.35 -10.84 -2.59
N ARG A 53 -6.77 -10.77 -3.79
CA ARG A 53 -7.37 -10.20 -5.01
C ARG A 53 -8.02 -8.81 -4.77
N PRO A 54 -7.26 -7.82 -4.27
CA PRO A 54 -7.82 -6.51 -3.96
C PRO A 54 -8.33 -5.79 -5.21
N GLU A 55 -9.43 -5.05 -5.07
CA GLU A 55 -10.01 -4.21 -6.12
C GLU A 55 -9.52 -2.74 -6.03
N LEU A 56 -8.89 -2.37 -4.91
CA LEU A 56 -8.32 -1.06 -4.63
C LEU A 56 -7.18 -1.22 -3.61
N ALA A 57 -6.07 -0.52 -3.81
CA ALA A 57 -5.00 -0.42 -2.83
C ALA A 57 -4.90 1.02 -2.31
N ILE A 58 -4.86 1.18 -0.98
CA ILE A 58 -4.60 2.46 -0.32
C ILE A 58 -3.28 2.34 0.42
N ILE A 59 -2.29 3.13 -0.01
CA ILE A 59 -0.95 3.19 0.58
C ILE A 59 -0.89 4.45 1.43
N ALA A 60 -0.56 4.30 2.70
CA ALA A 60 -0.41 5.43 3.61
C ALA A 60 1.05 5.87 3.70
N GLU A 61 1.26 7.18 3.83
CA GLU A 61 2.55 7.82 4.07
C GLU A 61 3.55 7.68 2.90
N SER A 62 4.84 7.72 3.19
CA SER A 62 5.95 7.69 2.22
C SER A 62 6.45 6.28 1.91
N GLU A 63 5.62 5.27 2.15
CA GLU A 63 5.96 3.87 2.00
C GLU A 63 5.99 3.46 0.52
N ILE A 64 7.09 3.81 -0.15
CA ILE A 64 7.34 3.41 -1.53
C ILE A 64 7.95 2.01 -1.53
N TRP A 65 7.12 1.02 -1.82
CA TRP A 65 7.47 -0.40 -1.94
C TRP A 65 7.42 -0.81 -3.42
N PRO A 66 8.56 -0.76 -4.15
CA PRO A 66 8.57 -0.92 -5.59
C PRO A 66 7.90 -2.20 -6.09
N MET A 67 8.15 -3.35 -5.44
CA MET A 67 7.57 -4.60 -5.93
C MET A 67 6.06 -4.64 -5.74
N THR A 68 5.57 -4.11 -4.62
CA THR A 68 4.14 -3.95 -4.33
C THR A 68 3.45 -3.08 -5.38
N ILE A 69 4.02 -1.91 -5.66
CA ILE A 69 3.47 -0.97 -6.65
C ILE A 69 3.42 -1.61 -8.04
N LEU A 70 4.50 -2.26 -8.46
CA LEU A 70 4.58 -2.90 -9.79
C LEU A 70 3.63 -4.09 -9.91
N GLU A 71 3.49 -4.92 -8.88
CA GLU A 71 2.62 -6.10 -8.93
C GLU A 71 1.12 -5.74 -8.83
N LEU A 72 0.77 -4.65 -8.15
CA LEU A 72 -0.58 -4.07 -8.19
C LEU A 72 -0.88 -3.49 -9.58
N GLY A 73 0.07 -2.76 -10.16
CA GLY A 73 -0.01 -2.20 -11.51
C GLY A 73 -0.19 -3.27 -12.57
N ALA A 74 0.60 -4.36 -12.50
CA ALA A 74 0.48 -5.51 -13.40
C ALA A 74 -0.89 -6.22 -13.32
N ARG A 75 -1.60 -6.06 -12.20
CA ARG A 75 -2.97 -6.58 -11.99
C ARG A 75 -4.06 -5.54 -12.30
N ASN A 76 -3.68 -4.35 -12.76
CA ASN A 76 -4.57 -3.21 -12.99
C ASN A 76 -5.39 -2.82 -11.74
N VAL A 77 -4.84 -3.02 -10.55
CA VAL A 77 -5.48 -2.60 -9.30
C VAL A 77 -5.22 -1.10 -9.10
N PRO A 78 -6.25 -0.25 -9.00
CA PRO A 78 -6.07 1.17 -8.72
C PRO A 78 -5.35 1.38 -7.38
N GLN A 79 -4.39 2.32 -7.37
CA GLN A 79 -3.55 2.60 -6.21
C GLN A 79 -3.74 4.05 -5.77
N VAL A 80 -4.05 4.27 -4.49
CA VAL A 80 -4.22 5.59 -3.90
C VAL A 80 -3.15 5.80 -2.85
N LEU A 81 -2.32 6.83 -3.01
CA LEU A 81 -1.38 7.25 -1.98
C LEU A 81 -2.02 8.33 -1.10
N VAL A 82 -2.07 8.12 0.21
CA VAL A 82 -2.60 9.09 1.18
C VAL A 82 -1.51 9.58 2.13
N ASN A 83 -1.49 10.88 2.41
CA ASN A 83 -0.46 11.56 3.20
C ASN A 83 0.96 11.35 2.65
N GLY A 84 1.11 11.31 1.33
CA GLY A 84 2.41 11.16 0.69
C GLY A 84 3.35 12.32 1.04
N ARG A 85 4.46 12.03 1.72
CA ARG A 85 5.52 13.02 1.99
C ARG A 85 6.84 12.55 1.37
N LEU A 86 7.67 13.47 0.91
CA LEU A 86 9.02 13.17 0.47
C LEU A 86 9.97 14.12 1.19
N SER A 87 10.98 13.57 1.87
CA SER A 87 12.07 14.39 2.39
C SER A 87 12.89 14.95 1.22
N ASP A 88 13.59 16.07 1.41
CA ASP A 88 14.47 16.65 0.38
C ASP A 88 15.52 15.66 -0.14
N ARG A 89 16.01 14.79 0.76
CA ARG A 89 16.95 13.72 0.43
C ARG A 89 16.30 12.66 -0.47
N SER A 90 15.10 12.21 -0.11
CA SER A 90 14.36 11.23 -0.90
C SER A 90 13.98 11.82 -2.26
N PHE A 91 13.50 13.07 -2.29
CA PHE A 91 13.18 13.79 -3.52
C PHE A 91 14.40 13.88 -4.45
N THR A 92 15.56 14.29 -3.92
CA THR A 92 16.81 14.35 -4.70
C THR A 92 17.22 12.98 -5.24
N SER A 93 17.01 11.92 -4.46
CA SER A 93 17.33 10.55 -4.87
C SER A 93 16.41 10.05 -5.98
N TRP A 94 15.11 10.33 -5.90
CA TRP A 94 14.15 10.02 -6.94
C TRP A 94 14.39 10.82 -8.21
N LYS A 95 14.71 12.11 -8.09
CA LYS A 95 15.05 12.97 -9.22
C LYS A 95 16.27 12.46 -10.00
N LYS A 96 17.26 11.86 -9.32
CA LYS A 96 18.42 11.23 -9.96
C LYS A 96 18.08 9.92 -10.68
N ARG A 97 16.95 9.30 -10.37
CA ARG A 97 16.48 8.02 -10.95
C ARG A 97 15.10 8.21 -11.60
N ALA A 98 15.00 9.22 -12.46
CA ALA A 98 13.73 9.67 -13.01
C ALA A 98 12.92 8.55 -13.69
N SER A 99 13.58 7.65 -14.44
CA SER A 99 12.88 6.53 -15.10
C SER A 99 12.28 5.52 -14.12
N VAL A 100 12.92 5.29 -12.98
CA VAL A 100 12.37 4.41 -11.92
C VAL A 100 11.24 5.12 -11.18
N ALA A 101 11.39 6.42 -10.93
CA ALA A 101 10.34 7.23 -10.33
C ALA A 101 9.09 7.23 -11.21
N GLU A 102 9.26 7.45 -12.52
CA GLU A 102 8.18 7.45 -13.51
C GLU A 102 7.47 6.09 -13.57
N ALA A 103 8.23 5.00 -13.75
CA ALA A 103 7.68 3.64 -13.81
C ALA A 103 6.94 3.21 -12.53
N LEU A 104 7.22 3.83 -11.38
CA LEU A 104 6.50 3.55 -10.13
C LEU A 104 5.30 4.47 -9.96
N PHE A 105 5.50 5.78 -10.09
CA PHE A 105 4.47 6.77 -9.79
C PHE A 105 3.38 6.85 -10.86
N GLU A 106 3.62 6.38 -12.09
CA GLU A 106 2.57 6.24 -13.11
C GLU A 106 1.45 5.27 -12.72
N ASN A 107 1.72 4.36 -11.78
CA ASN A 107 0.74 3.39 -11.29
C ASN A 107 -0.21 3.97 -10.23
N LEU A 108 0.05 5.18 -9.73
CA LEU A 108 -0.80 5.84 -8.74
C LEU A 108 -2.00 6.49 -9.44
N ALA A 109 -3.19 5.98 -9.14
CA ALA A 109 -4.45 6.52 -9.64
C ALA A 109 -4.79 7.86 -8.97
N HIS A 110 -4.40 8.05 -7.71
CA HIS A 110 -4.67 9.28 -6.97
C HIS A 110 -3.66 9.49 -5.83
N VAL A 111 -3.36 10.76 -5.54
CA VAL A 111 -2.47 11.15 -4.44
C VAL A 111 -3.18 12.24 -3.63
N ILE A 112 -3.36 11.99 -2.33
CA ILE A 112 -3.99 12.90 -1.35
C ILE A 112 -2.99 13.23 -0.24
#